data_AF-A0A7J7UCH0-F1
#
_entry.id   AF-A0A7J7UCH0-F1
#
_cell.length_a   1.000
_cell.length_b   1.000
_cell.length_c   1.000
_cell.angle_alpha   90.00
_cell.angle_beta   90.00
_cell.angle_gamma   90.00
#
_symmetry.space_group_name_H-M   'P 1'
#
loop_
_entity.id
_entity.type
_entity.pdbx_description
1 polymer ?
#
loop_
_entity_poly.entity_id
_entity_poly.type
_entity_poly.pdbx_seq_one_letter_code
_entity_poly.pdbx_strand_id
1 'polypeptide(L)'
;MEGDRTGWPTALGQISLPASREAFWALCPFLLRWPQGWEGPQKRSQQLQGSPVAFLLNALCSCWSAFVLPAQQPSPTHSSVPVGPITTVDSDPHFIIHVPRKEDALCFNINEEPGVVLNLVQDPNTGFSVNGQLIGDKARSPGQHEGTYFGRLGIANPVTDFQLEVTPQNITLNPGSHGPVFSWRDQASLRQDGVMMTIHRKRNLVVSVEDGGTFEVVLHRVWKGSAIHQAFLGFYVLDSHRMSARTHGLLGQFFHPFDYKVFDLHPGSDPTKTDATMVVKNQRLTVTRGLQKDFSKDPRHGAQVTCWFVHNNGAGLIDGVHTDYIVPAIF
;
A
#
# COMPACT_ATOMS: atom_id res chain seq x y z
N MET A 1 65.90 -6.10 59.44
CA MET A 1 65.59 -4.75 58.93
C MET A 1 64.09 -4.72 58.71
N GLU A 2 63.44 -3.73 59.33
CA GLU A 2 62.07 -3.22 59.26
C GLU A 2 61.06 -3.97 58.35
N GLY A 3 59.81 -4.24 58.77
CA GLY A 3 59.15 -3.96 60.05
C GLY A 3 57.62 -4.14 59.97
N ASP A 4 57.07 -4.85 60.96
CA ASP A 4 55.75 -4.73 61.64
C ASP A 4 54.72 -3.64 61.17
N ARG A 5 53.37 -3.77 61.27
CA ARG A 5 52.47 -4.68 62.03
C ARG A 5 50.96 -4.50 61.61
N THR A 6 50.07 -5.42 62.03
CA THR A 6 48.56 -5.31 62.15
C THR A 6 47.67 -5.25 60.87
N GLY A 7 46.43 -5.79 60.81
CA GLY A 7 45.76 -6.80 61.67
C GLY A 7 44.20 -6.84 61.67
N TRP A 8 43.60 -7.94 61.18
CA TRP A 8 42.28 -8.54 61.57
C TRP A 8 40.95 -7.79 61.16
N PRO A 9 39.71 -8.39 61.21
CA PRO A 9 39.10 -9.09 60.04
C PRO A 9 37.54 -9.02 59.89
N THR A 10 36.96 -9.93 59.07
CA THR A 10 35.53 -10.41 59.02
C THR A 10 34.43 -9.39 58.61
N ALA A 11 33.57 -9.56 57.60
CA ALA A 11 32.79 -10.67 57.01
C ALA A 11 31.27 -10.51 57.29
N LEU A 12 30.44 -10.46 56.23
CA LEU A 12 28.96 -10.55 56.12
C LEU A 12 28.61 -10.12 54.67
N GLY A 13 27.73 -10.72 53.87
CA GLY A 13 26.96 -11.97 53.91
C GLY A 13 26.23 -12.14 52.55
N GLN A 14 25.92 -13.37 52.10
CA GLN A 14 25.20 -13.60 50.84
C GLN A 14 23.68 -13.39 50.99
N ILE A 15 23.01 -12.83 49.97
CA ILE A 15 21.65 -13.23 49.56
C ILE A 15 21.61 -13.26 48.01
N SER A 16 20.98 -14.29 47.45
CA SER A 16 20.85 -14.55 46.01
C SER A 16 19.39 -14.58 45.56
N LEU A 17 19.10 -14.02 44.37
CA LEU A 17 18.07 -14.35 43.35
C LEU A 17 16.66 -14.83 43.83
N PRO A 18 15.55 -14.33 43.24
CA PRO A 18 15.22 -14.53 41.81
C PRO A 18 14.65 -13.21 41.17
N ALA A 19 13.93 -13.13 40.04
CA ALA A 19 13.13 -14.13 39.33
C ALA A 19 12.83 -13.80 37.85
N SER A 20 12.15 -14.77 37.24
CA SER A 20 11.48 -14.77 35.95
C SER A 20 10.41 -13.67 35.77
N ARG A 21 9.86 -13.62 34.55
CA ARG A 21 8.61 -12.94 34.14
C ARG A 21 7.47 -13.02 35.20
N GLU A 22 6.52 -12.08 35.07
CA GLU A 22 5.31 -11.83 35.88
C GLU A 22 5.46 -10.83 37.06
N ALA A 23 5.61 -9.52 36.75
CA ALA A 23 5.43 -8.44 37.74
C ALA A 23 5.19 -7.01 37.15
N PHE A 24 4.73 -6.83 35.90
CA PHE A 24 4.73 -5.52 35.22
C PHE A 24 3.37 -4.76 35.18
N TRP A 25 2.40 -5.13 36.03
CA TRP A 25 1.07 -4.50 36.10
C TRP A 25 0.69 -4.00 37.51
N ALA A 26 1.61 -3.30 38.16
CA ALA A 26 1.32 -2.52 39.37
C ALA A 26 2.00 -1.15 39.30
N LEU A 27 1.30 -0.12 39.83
CA LEU A 27 1.73 1.28 39.96
C LEU A 27 1.69 2.16 38.69
N CYS A 28 0.49 2.53 38.24
CA CYS A 28 0.29 3.86 37.60
C CYS A 28 -1.17 4.36 37.63
N PRO A 29 -1.55 5.15 38.66
CA PRO A 29 -2.53 6.23 38.47
C PRO A 29 -2.02 7.57 39.02
N PHE A 30 -2.66 8.66 38.57
CA PHE A 30 -2.39 10.06 38.93
C PHE A 30 -1.04 10.65 38.47
N LEU A 31 -1.05 11.27 37.29
CA LEU A 31 -0.59 12.65 37.09
C LEU A 31 -1.01 13.14 35.69
N LEU A 32 -2.12 13.88 35.60
CA LEU A 32 -2.45 14.84 34.53
C LEU A 32 -3.80 15.50 34.84
N ARG A 33 -3.79 16.54 35.67
CA ARG A 33 -4.96 17.39 35.94
C ARG A 33 -4.80 18.70 35.17
N TRP A 34 -5.51 18.85 34.06
CA TRP A 34 -5.65 20.14 33.36
C TRP A 34 -6.56 21.10 34.15
N PRO A 35 -6.22 22.39 34.23
CA PRO A 35 -7.17 23.48 34.40
C PRO A 35 -7.58 24.09 33.04
N GLN A 36 -8.83 24.51 32.91
CA GLN A 36 -9.35 25.30 31.77
C GLN A 36 -9.14 26.80 32.02
N GLY A 37 -8.98 27.62 30.96
CA GLY A 37 -9.34 29.04 31.00
C GLY A 37 -8.50 30.04 30.19
N TRP A 38 -9.15 30.63 29.17
CA TRP A 38 -9.03 32.03 28.69
C TRP A 38 -7.91 32.48 27.72
N GLU A 39 -8.35 32.72 26.47
CA GLU A 39 -8.28 33.97 25.66
C GLU A 39 -6.97 34.76 25.41
N GLY A 40 -6.77 35.20 24.15
CA GLY A 40 -5.76 36.21 23.72
C GLY A 40 -6.31 37.65 23.75
N PRO A 41 -5.78 38.66 23.00
CA PRO A 41 -4.94 38.57 21.78
C PRO A 41 -3.81 39.64 21.55
N GLN A 42 -3.05 39.46 20.45
CA GLN A 42 -2.40 40.48 19.57
C GLN A 42 -1.25 41.44 20.00
N LYS A 43 -0.27 41.61 19.06
CA LYS A 43 0.79 42.65 18.94
C LYS A 43 1.88 42.60 20.04
N ARG A 44 3.16 43.02 19.88
CA ARG A 44 4.05 43.58 18.83
C ARG A 44 5.52 43.33 19.33
N SER A 45 6.65 43.43 18.63
CA SER A 45 7.09 43.63 17.22
C SER A 45 8.58 43.23 17.10
N GLN A 46 9.12 43.02 15.89
CA GLN A 46 10.58 42.97 15.65
C GLN A 46 11.20 44.38 15.69
N GLN A 47 12.39 44.57 16.30
CA GLN A 47 13.61 45.16 15.70
C GLN A 47 14.68 45.68 16.70
N LEU A 48 15.94 45.34 16.40
CA LEU A 48 17.21 46.11 16.53
C LEU A 48 17.91 46.38 17.90
N GLN A 49 19.10 45.74 18.03
CA GLN A 49 20.45 46.30 18.31
C GLN A 49 20.95 46.70 19.73
N GLY A 50 22.21 46.28 20.00
CA GLY A 50 23.11 46.72 21.09
C GLY A 50 23.00 45.85 22.37
N SER A 51 24.06 45.43 23.07
CA SER A 51 25.52 45.69 23.01
C SER A 51 26.27 44.60 23.87
N PRO A 52 27.55 44.70 24.29
CA PRO A 52 28.74 44.28 23.53
C PRO A 52 29.67 43.27 24.26
N VAL A 53 29.93 42.08 23.70
CA VAL A 53 31.12 41.28 24.06
C VAL A 53 31.69 40.56 22.83
N ALA A 54 32.42 41.30 22.00
CA ALA A 54 33.18 40.76 20.88
C ALA A 54 34.47 41.57 20.66
N PHE A 55 35.49 41.35 21.49
CA PHE A 55 36.90 41.64 21.23
C PHE A 55 37.75 40.84 22.24
N LEU A 56 38.94 40.38 21.83
CA LEU A 56 39.74 39.30 22.44
C LEU A 56 39.12 37.89 22.20
N LEU A 57 39.72 36.95 21.46
CA LEU A 57 41.07 36.88 20.88
C LEU A 57 41.00 36.53 19.39
N ASN A 58 41.69 37.33 18.57
CA ASN A 58 41.92 37.03 17.15
C ASN A 58 43.43 37.14 16.87
N ALA A 59 44.20 36.14 17.32
CA ALA A 59 45.65 36.07 17.11
C ALA A 59 46.18 34.65 17.38
N LEU A 60 45.99 33.72 16.44
CA LEU A 60 46.89 32.58 16.17
C LEU A 60 46.45 31.96 14.82
N CYS A 61 46.95 32.53 13.73
CA CYS A 61 46.72 32.03 12.37
C CYS A 61 48.06 31.94 11.64
N SER A 62 48.55 30.73 11.37
CA SER A 62 49.24 30.32 10.12
C SER A 62 49.99 28.98 10.27
N CYS A 63 50.02 28.20 9.18
CA CYS A 63 50.83 26.98 8.94
C CYS A 63 50.54 25.77 9.86
N TRP A 64 49.90 24.70 9.38
CA TRP A 64 50.29 23.93 8.18
C TRP A 64 49.12 23.54 7.25
N SER A 65 49.44 23.50 5.96
CA SER A 65 48.60 22.88 4.92
C SER A 65 49.16 21.52 4.53
N ALA A 66 48.35 20.46 4.62
CA ALA A 66 48.37 19.30 3.71
C ALA A 66 47.20 18.35 4.02
N PHE A 67 46.70 17.65 2.99
CA PHE A 67 45.72 16.55 3.08
C PHE A 67 44.30 16.89 3.55
N VAL A 68 43.60 17.73 2.77
CA VAL A 68 42.15 17.52 2.57
C VAL A 68 42.00 16.62 1.34
N LEU A 69 41.66 15.34 1.55
CA LEU A 69 41.22 14.46 0.47
C LEU A 69 39.86 14.98 -0.06
N PRO A 70 39.68 15.14 -1.39
CA PRO A 70 38.37 15.43 -1.92
C PRO A 70 37.49 14.19 -1.75
N ALA A 71 36.52 14.26 -0.84
CA ALA A 71 35.43 13.30 -0.78
C ALA A 71 34.55 13.49 -2.02
N GLN A 72 34.94 12.86 -3.14
CA GLN A 72 34.04 12.66 -4.27
C GLN A 72 32.89 11.80 -3.78
N GLN A 73 31.75 12.43 -3.47
CA GLN A 73 30.50 11.71 -3.42
C GLN A 73 30.28 11.08 -4.79
N PRO A 74 30.18 9.74 -4.92
CA PRO A 74 29.67 9.17 -6.16
C PRO A 74 28.27 9.73 -6.38
N SER A 75 28.02 10.22 -7.60
CA SER A 75 26.67 10.58 -8.05
C SER A 75 25.70 9.44 -7.70
N PRO A 76 24.44 9.73 -7.34
CA PRO A 76 23.49 8.68 -7.02
C PRO A 76 23.29 7.79 -8.25
N THR A 77 23.97 6.63 -8.25
CA THR A 77 23.78 5.59 -9.26
C THR A 77 22.31 5.24 -9.20
N HIS A 78 21.58 5.55 -10.26
CA HIS A 78 20.15 5.31 -10.35
C HIS A 78 19.95 3.79 -10.46
N SER A 79 19.95 3.12 -9.31
CA SER A 79 19.74 1.68 -9.18
C SER A 79 18.31 1.41 -9.60
N SER A 80 18.12 1.16 -10.89
CA SER A 80 16.91 0.62 -11.47
C SER A 80 16.75 -0.83 -11.00
N VAL A 81 16.40 -0.98 -9.72
CA VAL A 81 15.67 -2.15 -9.25
C VAL A 81 14.53 -2.34 -10.26
N PRO A 82 14.39 -3.52 -10.88
CA PRO A 82 13.29 -3.78 -11.79
C PRO A 82 12.01 -3.88 -10.96
N VAL A 83 11.40 -2.72 -10.67
CA VAL A 83 10.05 -2.62 -10.13
C VAL A 83 9.14 -3.35 -11.11
N GLY A 84 8.41 -4.34 -10.60
CA GLY A 84 7.45 -5.09 -11.39
C GLY A 84 6.34 -4.18 -11.93
N PRO A 85 5.51 -4.67 -12.87
CA PRO A 85 4.29 -3.97 -13.25
C PRO A 85 3.46 -3.62 -12.00
N ILE A 86 3.14 -2.33 -11.85
CA ILE A 86 2.24 -1.84 -10.80
C ILE A 86 0.82 -2.06 -11.32
N THR A 87 -0.02 -2.76 -10.56
CA THR A 87 -1.36 -3.15 -11.02
C THR A 87 -2.43 -2.69 -10.04
N THR A 88 -3.50 -2.10 -10.54
CA THR A 88 -4.53 -1.43 -9.73
C THR A 88 -5.94 -1.80 -10.20
N VAL A 89 -6.94 -1.65 -9.33
CA VAL A 89 -8.36 -1.75 -9.72
C VAL A 89 -9.16 -0.60 -9.13
N ASP A 90 -9.82 0.17 -10.00
CA ASP A 90 -10.72 1.26 -9.65
C ASP A 90 -11.70 1.58 -10.78
N SER A 91 -13.01 1.63 -10.50
CA SER A 91 -14.06 2.14 -11.40
C SER A 91 -14.08 1.53 -12.83
N ASP A 92 -14.66 0.37 -13.14
CA ASP A 92 -15.80 -0.32 -12.51
C ASP A 92 -16.09 -1.70 -13.20
N PRO A 93 -15.58 -2.85 -12.70
CA PRO A 93 -14.29 -2.97 -12.02
C PRO A 93 -13.20 -2.89 -13.10
N HIS A 94 -12.47 -1.78 -13.11
CA HIS A 94 -11.48 -1.49 -14.15
C HIS A 94 -10.06 -1.69 -13.62
N PHE A 95 -9.36 -2.64 -14.23
CA PHE A 95 -8.01 -3.08 -13.91
C PHE A 95 -7.03 -2.23 -14.73
N ILE A 96 -6.01 -1.64 -14.10
CA ILE A 96 -4.94 -0.89 -14.76
C ILE A 96 -3.61 -1.58 -14.48
N ILE A 97 -2.88 -1.95 -15.53
CA ILE A 97 -1.59 -2.63 -15.50
C ILE A 97 -0.53 -1.65 -16.03
N HIS A 98 0.16 -0.95 -15.14
CA HIS A 98 1.31 -0.11 -15.52
C HIS A 98 2.46 -1.01 -15.97
N VAL A 99 3.10 -0.68 -17.10
CA VAL A 99 4.26 -1.43 -17.61
C VAL A 99 5.46 -0.49 -17.65
N PRO A 100 6.23 -0.37 -16.53
CA PRO A 100 7.26 0.67 -16.37
C PRO A 100 8.30 0.71 -17.48
N ARG A 101 8.67 -0.45 -18.05
CA ARG A 101 9.64 -0.57 -19.17
C ARG A 101 9.18 0.09 -20.48
N LYS A 102 7.92 0.49 -20.58
CA LYS A 102 7.33 1.19 -21.74
C LYS A 102 6.82 2.58 -21.40
N GLU A 103 6.86 2.97 -20.11
CA GLU A 103 6.24 4.20 -19.61
C GLU A 103 4.75 4.34 -19.99
N ASP A 104 4.05 3.20 -20.12
CA ASP A 104 2.67 3.12 -20.60
C ASP A 104 1.87 2.07 -19.80
N ALA A 105 0.54 2.18 -19.85
CA ALA A 105 -0.38 1.31 -19.11
C ALA A 105 -1.34 0.56 -20.04
N LEU A 106 -1.66 -0.68 -19.66
CA LEU A 106 -2.80 -1.43 -20.20
C LEU A 106 -3.95 -1.35 -19.22
N CYS A 107 -5.18 -1.53 -19.69
CA CYS A 107 -6.32 -1.51 -18.80
C CYS A 107 -7.52 -2.31 -19.37
N PHE A 108 -8.36 -2.89 -18.52
CA PHE A 108 -9.50 -3.73 -18.94
C PHE A 108 -10.57 -3.79 -17.85
N ASN A 109 -11.80 -4.19 -18.18
CA ASN A 109 -12.85 -4.47 -17.18
C ASN A 109 -13.04 -5.97 -16.98
N ILE A 110 -13.68 -6.36 -15.88
CA ILE A 110 -14.33 -7.68 -15.74
C ILE A 110 -15.81 -7.44 -15.42
N ASN A 111 -16.65 -7.38 -16.44
CA ASN A 111 -18.08 -7.11 -16.27
C ASN A 111 -18.79 -8.41 -15.86
N GLU A 112 -18.98 -8.58 -14.55
CA GLU A 112 -19.63 -9.73 -13.91
C GLU A 112 -20.73 -9.26 -12.94
N GLU A 113 -21.67 -10.16 -12.61
CA GLU A 113 -22.84 -9.82 -11.78
C GLU A 113 -22.49 -9.52 -10.30
N PRO A 114 -23.29 -8.70 -9.61
CA PRO A 114 -23.17 -8.49 -8.17
C PRO A 114 -23.20 -9.82 -7.39
N GLY A 115 -22.26 -10.00 -6.46
CA GLY A 115 -22.11 -11.21 -5.66
C GLY A 115 -21.04 -12.18 -6.18
N VAL A 116 -20.65 -12.10 -7.46
CA VAL A 116 -19.53 -12.86 -8.03
C VAL A 116 -18.24 -12.54 -7.27
N VAL A 117 -17.43 -13.56 -6.99
CA VAL A 117 -16.12 -13.43 -6.35
C VAL A 117 -15.02 -13.74 -7.36
N LEU A 118 -14.09 -12.81 -7.53
CA LEU A 118 -12.99 -12.89 -8.48
C LEU A 118 -11.66 -13.13 -7.76
N ASN A 119 -10.83 -14.05 -8.27
CA ASN A 119 -9.46 -14.22 -7.82
C ASN A 119 -8.54 -13.16 -8.44
N LEU A 120 -8.01 -12.27 -7.58
CA LEU A 120 -7.16 -11.16 -8.00
C LEU A 120 -5.68 -11.57 -7.97
N VAL A 121 -5.28 -12.26 -6.91
CA VAL A 121 -3.92 -12.76 -6.70
C VAL A 121 -4.00 -14.16 -6.08
N GLN A 122 -3.16 -15.08 -6.54
CA GLN A 122 -2.90 -16.36 -5.88
C GLN A 122 -1.43 -16.74 -6.07
N ASP A 123 -0.69 -16.93 -4.97
CA ASP A 123 0.66 -17.45 -4.99
C ASP A 123 0.70 -18.88 -4.40
N PRO A 124 0.80 -19.91 -5.25
CA PRO A 124 0.84 -21.31 -4.81
C PRO A 124 2.16 -21.71 -4.13
N ASN A 125 3.17 -20.83 -4.05
CA ASN A 125 4.40 -21.09 -3.30
C ASN A 125 4.25 -20.72 -1.82
N THR A 126 3.55 -19.63 -1.52
CA THR A 126 3.40 -19.09 -0.15
C THR A 126 2.04 -19.41 0.46
N GLY A 127 1.05 -19.77 -0.35
CA GLY A 127 -0.35 -19.91 0.05
C GLY A 127 -1.12 -18.60 0.04
N PHE A 128 -0.47 -17.46 -0.23
CA PHE A 128 -1.10 -16.15 -0.22
C PHE A 128 -2.15 -16.01 -1.34
N SER A 129 -3.34 -15.52 -1.00
CA SER A 129 -4.40 -15.22 -1.97
C SER A 129 -5.13 -13.93 -1.65
N VAL A 130 -5.63 -13.28 -2.71
CA VAL A 130 -6.54 -12.14 -2.63
C VAL A 130 -7.72 -12.39 -3.56
N ASN A 131 -8.92 -12.40 -2.98
CA ASN A 131 -10.19 -12.51 -3.70
C ASN A 131 -11.04 -11.25 -3.46
N GLY A 132 -11.84 -10.85 -4.46
CA GLY A 132 -12.72 -9.69 -4.37
C GLY A 132 -14.15 -10.01 -4.80
N GLN A 133 -15.11 -9.71 -3.93
CA GLN A 133 -16.54 -9.86 -4.22
C GLN A 133 -17.14 -8.57 -4.78
N LEU A 134 -17.85 -8.69 -5.89
CA LEU A 134 -18.51 -7.59 -6.58
C LEU A 134 -19.82 -7.19 -5.89
N ILE A 135 -20.13 -5.90 -5.93
CA ILE A 135 -21.41 -5.29 -5.54
C ILE A 135 -21.91 -4.39 -6.66
N GLY A 136 -23.22 -4.38 -6.90
CA GLY A 136 -23.84 -3.50 -7.89
C GLY A 136 -24.06 -2.09 -7.36
N ASP A 137 -23.84 -1.08 -8.21
CA ASP A 137 -24.49 0.22 -8.05
C ASP A 137 -25.89 0.18 -8.67
N LYS A 138 -26.84 0.95 -8.11
CA LYS A 138 -28.24 0.90 -8.54
C LYS A 138 -28.38 1.39 -9.99
N ALA A 139 -29.09 0.62 -10.83
CA ALA A 139 -29.48 1.05 -12.17
C ALA A 139 -30.13 2.44 -12.13
N ARG A 140 -29.48 3.39 -12.82
CA ARG A 140 -29.95 4.78 -12.93
C ARG A 140 -31.17 4.93 -13.83
N SER A 141 -31.34 4.00 -14.77
CA SER A 141 -32.43 3.94 -15.74
C SER A 141 -32.66 2.48 -16.18
N PRO A 142 -33.89 2.09 -16.55
CA PRO A 142 -34.14 0.80 -17.19
C PRO A 142 -33.30 0.66 -18.48
N GLY A 143 -32.57 -0.44 -18.60
CA GLY A 143 -31.73 -0.72 -19.78
C GLY A 143 -30.29 -0.17 -19.73
N GLN A 144 -29.88 0.49 -18.65
CA GLN A 144 -28.47 0.81 -18.41
C GLN A 144 -27.79 -0.34 -17.64
N HIS A 145 -26.62 -0.78 -18.09
CA HIS A 145 -25.81 -1.78 -17.38
C HIS A 145 -25.46 -1.28 -15.97
N GLU A 146 -25.68 -2.09 -14.95
CA GLU A 146 -25.28 -1.76 -13.57
C GLU A 146 -23.76 -1.84 -13.44
N GLY A 147 -23.17 -0.89 -12.72
CA GLY A 147 -21.74 -0.90 -12.41
C GLY A 147 -21.43 -1.92 -11.32
N THR A 148 -20.34 -2.68 -11.42
CA THR A 148 -19.94 -3.66 -10.40
C THR A 148 -18.56 -3.39 -9.77
N TYR A 149 -18.57 -2.96 -8.52
CA TYR A 149 -17.40 -2.54 -7.75
C TYR A 149 -17.00 -3.61 -6.73
N PHE A 150 -15.74 -3.63 -6.25
CA PHE A 150 -15.41 -4.49 -5.10
C PHE A 150 -16.04 -3.95 -3.80
N GLY A 151 -16.96 -4.72 -3.23
CA GLY A 151 -17.61 -4.42 -1.95
C GLY A 151 -16.99 -5.15 -0.76
N ARG A 152 -16.19 -6.18 -1.02
CA ARG A 152 -15.51 -6.99 -0.01
C ARG A 152 -14.25 -7.60 -0.62
N LEU A 153 -13.14 -7.54 0.10
CA LEU A 153 -11.90 -8.23 -0.24
C LEU A 153 -11.58 -9.24 0.88
N GLY A 154 -11.16 -10.44 0.48
CA GLY A 154 -10.53 -11.41 1.38
C GLY A 154 -9.06 -11.53 1.01
N ILE A 155 -8.20 -11.31 1.98
CA ILE A 155 -6.76 -11.56 1.89
C ILE A 155 -6.44 -12.70 2.84
N ALA A 156 -5.87 -13.80 2.35
CA ALA A 156 -5.67 -15.00 3.16
C ALA A 156 -4.32 -15.67 2.92
N ASN A 157 -3.92 -16.49 3.89
CA ASN A 157 -2.93 -17.53 3.71
C ASN A 157 -3.40 -18.81 4.46
N PRO A 158 -3.94 -19.81 3.76
CA PRO A 158 -4.41 -21.06 4.37
C PRO A 158 -3.30 -21.88 5.05
N VAL A 159 -2.02 -21.64 4.74
CA VAL A 159 -0.89 -22.33 5.39
C VAL A 159 -0.73 -21.88 6.85
N THR A 160 -1.16 -20.66 7.17
CA THR A 160 -1.05 -20.07 8.51
C THR A 160 -2.39 -19.79 9.19
N ASP A 161 -3.51 -20.16 8.55
CA ASP A 161 -4.88 -19.80 8.96
C ASP A 161 -5.11 -18.27 9.08
N PHE A 162 -4.29 -17.48 8.40
CA PHE A 162 -4.46 -16.03 8.31
C PHE A 162 -5.61 -15.70 7.36
N GLN A 163 -6.58 -14.91 7.83
CA GLN A 163 -7.67 -14.36 7.03
C GLN A 163 -7.91 -12.90 7.40
N LEU A 164 -8.02 -12.03 6.41
CA LEU A 164 -8.32 -10.61 6.59
C LEU A 164 -9.46 -10.24 5.65
N GLU A 165 -10.61 -9.90 6.23
CA GLU A 165 -11.77 -9.39 5.51
C GLU A 165 -11.78 -7.86 5.55
N VAL A 166 -11.95 -7.25 4.38
CA VAL A 166 -12.02 -5.79 4.22
C VAL A 166 -13.33 -5.43 3.57
N THR A 167 -14.11 -4.54 4.19
CA THR A 167 -15.36 -3.99 3.67
C THR A 167 -15.38 -2.47 3.79
N PRO A 168 -16.26 -1.74 3.09
CA PRO A 168 -16.49 -0.31 3.32
C PRO A 168 -16.85 0.07 4.76
N GLN A 169 -17.35 -0.89 5.55
CA GLN A 169 -17.80 -0.71 6.93
C GLN A 169 -16.66 -0.91 7.94
N ASN A 170 -15.91 -2.01 7.80
CA ASN A 170 -14.90 -2.45 8.76
C ASN A 170 -13.75 -3.25 8.10
N ILE A 171 -12.71 -3.51 8.89
CA ILE A 171 -11.58 -4.37 8.57
C ILE A 171 -11.53 -5.43 9.68
N THR A 172 -11.70 -6.70 9.36
CA THR A 172 -11.84 -7.79 10.34
C THR A 172 -10.75 -8.83 10.12
N LEU A 173 -9.92 -9.03 11.14
CA LEU A 173 -8.91 -10.09 11.15
C LEU A 173 -9.52 -11.40 11.68
N ASN A 174 -9.18 -12.52 11.06
CA ASN A 174 -9.62 -13.88 11.36
C ASN A 174 -11.12 -13.94 11.74
N PRO A 175 -12.03 -13.58 10.81
CA PRO A 175 -13.47 -13.45 11.11
C PRO A 175 -14.09 -14.74 11.65
N GLY A 176 -13.64 -15.91 11.17
CA GLY A 176 -14.10 -17.22 11.64
C GLY A 176 -13.78 -17.52 13.11
N SER A 177 -12.76 -16.87 13.68
CA SER A 177 -12.36 -17.03 15.09
C SER A 177 -12.76 -15.83 15.97
N HIS A 178 -13.69 -14.97 15.50
CA HIS A 178 -14.06 -13.72 16.15
C HIS A 178 -12.85 -12.80 16.47
N GLY A 179 -11.89 -12.71 15.54
CA GLY A 179 -10.73 -11.84 15.69
C GLY A 179 -11.08 -10.34 15.67
N PRO A 180 -10.08 -9.45 15.85
CA PRO A 180 -10.31 -8.02 16.07
C PRO A 180 -10.92 -7.33 14.84
N VAL A 181 -11.87 -6.44 15.12
CA VAL A 181 -12.57 -5.60 14.13
C VAL A 181 -12.11 -4.16 14.27
N PHE A 182 -11.65 -3.57 13.17
CA PHE A 182 -11.18 -2.18 13.08
C PHE A 182 -12.08 -1.34 12.19
N SER A 183 -12.10 -0.03 12.44
CA SER A 183 -12.74 0.98 11.61
C SER A 183 -11.73 1.70 10.72
N TRP A 184 -12.18 2.16 9.55
CA TRP A 184 -11.46 3.12 8.69
C TRP A 184 -11.14 4.48 9.36
N ARG A 185 -11.52 4.67 10.63
CA ARG A 185 -11.18 5.84 11.46
C ARG A 185 -10.02 5.57 12.43
N ASP A 186 -9.55 4.34 12.51
CA ASP A 186 -8.51 3.92 13.45
C ASP A 186 -7.12 4.18 12.86
N GLN A 187 -6.10 4.05 13.71
CA GLN A 187 -4.70 4.05 13.32
C GLN A 187 -4.06 2.86 14.01
N ALA A 188 -3.70 1.83 13.24
CA ALA A 188 -3.20 0.56 13.78
C ALA A 188 -2.07 0.01 12.91
N SER A 189 -1.19 -0.77 13.51
CA SER A 189 -0.22 -1.60 12.81
C SER A 189 -0.09 -2.91 13.58
N LEU A 190 -0.19 -4.04 12.88
CA LEU A 190 -0.24 -5.38 13.43
C LEU A 190 0.55 -6.32 12.52
N ARG A 191 1.38 -7.16 13.12
CA ARG A 191 2.07 -8.25 12.42
C ARG A 191 1.56 -9.59 12.92
N GLN A 192 1.13 -10.45 12.01
CA GLN A 192 0.71 -11.81 12.29
C GLN A 192 1.13 -12.70 11.12
N ASP A 193 1.73 -13.86 11.41
CA ASP A 193 1.98 -14.94 10.44
C ASP A 193 2.68 -14.50 9.14
N GLY A 194 3.71 -13.66 9.27
CA GLY A 194 4.45 -13.10 8.12
C GLY A 194 3.74 -11.94 7.41
N VAL A 195 2.50 -11.61 7.77
CA VAL A 195 1.74 -10.50 7.20
C VAL A 195 1.79 -9.29 8.15
N MET A 196 2.19 -8.13 7.62
CA MET A 196 2.12 -6.84 8.29
C MET A 196 0.93 -6.04 7.75
N MET A 197 -0.06 -5.78 8.60
CA MET A 197 -1.21 -4.93 8.32
C MET A 197 -0.99 -3.55 8.95
N THR A 198 -1.19 -2.47 8.19
CA THR A 198 -1.18 -1.10 8.70
C THR A 198 -2.40 -0.32 8.22
N ILE A 199 -3.24 0.14 9.16
CA ILE A 199 -4.42 0.95 8.91
C ILE A 199 -4.04 2.42 9.11
N HIS A 200 -4.13 3.24 8.06
CA HIS A 200 -3.94 4.68 8.17
C HIS A 200 -5.27 5.43 8.22
N ARG A 201 -5.45 6.19 9.31
CA ARG A 201 -6.72 6.85 9.63
C ARG A 201 -7.28 7.68 8.46
N LYS A 202 -8.47 7.28 7.98
CA LYS A 202 -9.22 7.93 6.89
C LYS A 202 -8.43 8.03 5.58
N ARG A 203 -7.50 7.12 5.30
CA ARG A 203 -6.78 7.02 4.02
C ARG A 203 -6.97 5.64 3.40
N ASN A 204 -6.26 4.66 3.92
CA ASN A 204 -6.03 3.37 3.29
C ASN A 204 -5.67 2.30 4.33
N LEU A 205 -5.66 1.05 3.88
CA LEU A 205 -5.13 -0.12 4.56
C LEU A 205 -3.97 -0.64 3.71
N VAL A 206 -2.78 -0.81 4.31
CA VAL A 206 -1.61 -1.39 3.64
C VAL A 206 -1.37 -2.78 4.22
N VAL A 207 -1.11 -3.76 3.35
CA VAL A 207 -0.83 -5.15 3.71
C VAL A 207 0.46 -5.58 3.01
N SER A 208 1.50 -5.84 3.79
CA SER A 208 2.79 -6.34 3.29
C SER A 208 2.98 -7.80 3.71
N VAL A 209 3.27 -8.67 2.77
CA VAL A 209 3.64 -10.07 3.01
C VAL A 209 5.16 -10.17 3.06
N GLU A 210 5.69 -10.78 4.11
CA GLU A 210 7.12 -11.03 4.26
C GLU A 210 7.66 -11.87 3.10
N ASP A 211 8.74 -11.37 2.48
CA ASP A 211 9.32 -11.88 1.23
C ASP A 211 8.36 -12.07 0.04
N GLY A 212 7.22 -11.37 0.05
CA GLY A 212 6.23 -11.33 -1.02
C GLY A 212 5.97 -9.91 -1.55
N GLY A 213 4.71 -9.50 -1.56
CA GLY A 213 4.25 -8.22 -2.10
C GLY A 213 3.76 -7.24 -1.04
N THR A 214 3.61 -5.98 -1.43
CA THR A 214 2.90 -4.96 -0.66
C THR A 214 1.69 -4.46 -1.43
N PHE A 215 0.55 -4.50 -0.76
CA PHE A 215 -0.77 -4.20 -1.30
C PHE A 215 -1.41 -3.07 -0.53
N GLU A 216 -2.27 -2.30 -1.19
CA GLU A 216 -3.05 -1.22 -0.60
C GLU A 216 -4.53 -1.40 -0.94
N VAL A 217 -5.39 -1.18 0.06
CA VAL A 217 -6.84 -1.08 -0.09
C VAL A 217 -7.28 0.35 0.23
N VAL A 218 -7.95 0.98 -0.73
CA VAL A 218 -8.52 2.33 -0.59
C VAL A 218 -10.04 2.22 -0.43
N LEU A 219 -10.61 2.99 0.49
CA LEU A 219 -12.06 3.11 0.66
C LEU A 219 -12.59 4.32 -0.12
N HIS A 220 -13.32 4.06 -1.19
CA HIS A 220 -14.00 5.07 -1.99
C HIS A 220 -15.36 5.35 -1.38
N ARG A 221 -15.53 6.58 -0.86
CA ARG A 221 -16.77 7.01 -0.19
C ARG A 221 -17.64 7.83 -1.12
N VAL A 222 -18.91 7.48 -1.16
CA VAL A 222 -20.00 8.31 -1.70
C VAL A 222 -19.93 9.71 -1.08
N TRP A 223 -20.04 10.72 -1.93
CA TRP A 223 -20.17 12.12 -1.50
C TRP A 223 -21.41 12.74 -2.15
N LYS A 224 -21.84 13.91 -1.65
CA LYS A 224 -23.03 14.59 -2.19
C LYS A 224 -22.77 14.99 -3.65
N GLY A 225 -23.43 14.29 -4.59
CA GLY A 225 -23.22 14.47 -6.03
C GLY A 225 -22.18 13.53 -6.66
N SER A 226 -21.71 12.47 -5.97
CA SER A 226 -20.96 11.40 -6.65
C SER A 226 -21.86 10.67 -7.63
N ALA A 227 -21.24 10.17 -8.71
CA ALA A 227 -21.97 9.36 -9.69
C ALA A 227 -22.45 8.02 -9.10
N ILE A 228 -21.63 7.47 -8.21
CA ILE A 228 -21.79 6.15 -7.59
C ILE A 228 -22.60 6.31 -6.29
N HIS A 229 -23.59 5.43 -6.05
CA HIS A 229 -24.50 5.55 -4.92
C HIS A 229 -24.11 4.71 -3.68
N GLN A 230 -23.13 3.81 -3.79
CA GLN A 230 -22.60 3.00 -2.69
C GLN A 230 -21.07 3.14 -2.55
N ALA A 231 -20.56 2.96 -1.32
CA ALA A 231 -19.12 2.97 -1.06
C ALA A 231 -18.50 1.63 -1.45
N PHE A 232 -17.27 1.67 -1.98
CA PHE A 232 -16.58 0.51 -2.53
C PHE A 232 -15.07 0.55 -2.21
N LEU A 233 -14.36 -0.51 -2.59
CA LEU A 233 -12.94 -0.70 -2.36
C LEU A 233 -12.17 -0.67 -3.68
N GLY A 234 -11.05 0.05 -3.70
CA GLY A 234 -10.01 -0.09 -4.73
C GLY A 234 -8.89 -0.97 -4.18
N PHE A 235 -8.32 -1.83 -5.01
CA PHE A 235 -7.20 -2.72 -4.65
C PHE A 235 -5.98 -2.43 -5.51
N TYR A 236 -4.84 -2.25 -4.85
CA TYR A 236 -3.63 -1.66 -5.43
C TYR A 236 -2.41 -2.50 -5.08
N VAL A 237 -1.58 -2.82 -6.07
CA VAL A 237 -0.31 -3.55 -5.88
C VAL A 237 0.81 -2.53 -5.89
N LEU A 238 1.31 -2.17 -4.71
CA LEU A 238 2.39 -1.19 -4.54
C LEU A 238 3.77 -1.80 -4.83
N ASP A 239 3.94 -3.08 -4.50
CA ASP A 239 5.14 -3.83 -4.78
C ASP A 239 4.82 -5.32 -4.99
N SER A 240 5.43 -5.92 -6.00
CA SER A 240 5.25 -7.32 -6.40
C SER A 240 6.57 -8.04 -6.71
N HIS A 241 7.74 -7.37 -6.60
CA HIS A 241 9.00 -7.89 -7.14
C HIS A 241 9.54 -9.18 -6.50
N ARG A 242 9.02 -9.59 -5.33
CA ARG A 242 9.37 -10.85 -4.65
C ARG A 242 8.28 -11.91 -4.70
N MET A 243 7.10 -11.59 -5.22
CA MET A 243 6.02 -12.57 -5.44
C MET A 243 6.53 -13.70 -6.33
N SER A 244 6.12 -14.94 -6.06
CA SER A 244 6.70 -16.08 -6.75
C SER A 244 6.46 -16.06 -8.26
N ALA A 245 7.35 -16.70 -9.03
CA ALA A 245 7.20 -16.88 -10.48
C ALA A 245 5.93 -17.65 -10.90
N ARG A 246 5.20 -18.28 -9.96
CA ARG A 246 3.92 -18.96 -10.18
C ARG A 246 2.71 -18.17 -9.67
N THR A 247 2.91 -16.93 -9.24
CA THR A 247 1.81 -16.05 -8.81
C THR A 247 0.89 -15.76 -9.99
N HIS A 248 -0.41 -15.95 -9.80
CA HIS A 248 -1.45 -15.83 -10.81
C HIS A 248 -2.69 -15.11 -10.23
N GLY A 249 -3.87 -15.31 -10.81
CA GLY A 249 -5.04 -14.44 -10.63
C GLY A 249 -5.09 -13.29 -11.65
N LEU A 250 -6.18 -12.53 -11.65
CA LEU A 250 -6.44 -11.46 -12.64
C LEU A 250 -5.33 -10.39 -12.66
N LEU A 251 -4.76 -10.05 -11.50
CA LEU A 251 -3.63 -9.13 -11.38
C LEU A 251 -2.30 -9.87 -11.32
N GLY A 252 -2.22 -10.96 -10.56
CA GLY A 252 -0.96 -11.64 -10.24
C GLY A 252 -0.19 -12.16 -11.46
N GLN A 253 -0.89 -12.52 -12.53
CA GLN A 253 -0.28 -12.91 -13.82
C GLN A 253 0.62 -11.82 -14.43
N PHE A 254 0.41 -10.55 -14.06
CA PHE A 254 1.16 -9.40 -14.56
C PHE A 254 2.30 -8.98 -13.62
N PHE A 255 2.54 -9.66 -12.50
CA PHE A 255 3.62 -9.30 -11.57
C PHE A 255 5.01 -9.54 -12.17
N HIS A 256 5.09 -10.43 -13.17
CA HIS A 256 6.31 -10.73 -13.91
C HIS A 256 6.36 -9.93 -15.24
N PRO A 257 7.55 -9.53 -15.71
CA PRO A 257 7.67 -8.73 -16.92
C PRO A 257 7.11 -9.44 -18.17
N PHE A 258 6.17 -8.77 -18.85
CA PHE A 258 5.67 -9.15 -20.17
C PHE A 258 5.96 -8.05 -21.19
N ASP A 259 5.81 -8.36 -22.48
CA ASP A 259 6.01 -7.41 -23.58
C ASP A 259 4.77 -7.34 -24.49
N TYR A 260 4.58 -6.18 -25.10
CA TYR A 260 3.52 -5.93 -26.09
C TYR A 260 3.95 -4.85 -27.09
N LYS A 261 3.35 -4.85 -28.28
CA LYS A 261 3.58 -3.83 -29.32
C LYS A 261 2.25 -3.23 -29.74
N VAL A 262 2.20 -1.92 -29.94
CA VAL A 262 1.03 -1.21 -30.47
C VAL A 262 1.41 -0.53 -31.77
N PHE A 263 0.58 -0.68 -32.80
CA PHE A 263 0.75 -0.13 -34.15
C PHE A 263 -0.63 0.01 -34.83
N ASP A 264 -0.66 0.47 -36.08
CA ASP A 264 -1.90 0.77 -36.83
C ASP A 264 -2.88 1.62 -36.02
N LEU A 265 -2.44 2.81 -35.59
CA LEU A 265 -3.30 3.79 -34.94
C LEU A 265 -4.33 4.33 -35.96
N HIS A 266 -5.62 4.23 -35.62
CA HIS A 266 -6.72 4.72 -36.43
C HIS A 266 -7.83 5.34 -35.56
N PRO A 267 -8.73 6.16 -36.12
CA PRO A 267 -9.93 6.58 -35.41
C PRO A 267 -10.74 5.35 -34.96
N GLY A 268 -11.26 5.36 -33.73
CA GLY A 268 -12.17 4.34 -33.25
C GLY A 268 -13.62 4.59 -33.69
N SER A 269 -14.54 3.74 -33.21
CA SER A 269 -15.98 3.96 -33.43
C SER A 269 -16.50 5.25 -32.79
N ASP A 270 -15.86 5.69 -31.71
CA ASP A 270 -15.97 7.04 -31.17
C ASP A 270 -14.85 7.90 -31.79
N PRO A 271 -15.15 8.92 -32.62
CA PRO A 271 -14.13 9.73 -33.28
C PRO A 271 -13.21 10.51 -32.32
N THR A 272 -13.57 10.62 -31.04
CA THR A 272 -12.72 11.25 -30.01
C THR A 272 -11.69 10.29 -29.42
N LYS A 273 -11.77 8.99 -29.76
CA LYS A 273 -10.88 7.94 -29.27
C LYS A 273 -10.05 7.35 -30.42
N THR A 274 -8.82 6.98 -30.09
CA THR A 274 -7.89 6.34 -31.02
C THR A 274 -7.88 4.84 -30.74
N ASP A 275 -8.25 4.04 -31.73
CA ASP A 275 -8.06 2.60 -31.71
C ASP A 275 -6.69 2.25 -32.30
N ALA A 276 -6.17 1.09 -31.93
CA ALA A 276 -4.91 0.55 -32.45
C ALA A 276 -4.89 -0.98 -32.41
N THR A 277 -3.97 -1.57 -33.17
CA THR A 277 -3.66 -3.00 -33.08
C THR A 277 -2.57 -3.24 -32.03
N MET A 278 -2.86 -4.07 -31.03
CA MET A 278 -1.90 -4.57 -30.06
C MET A 278 -1.50 -6.01 -30.39
N VAL A 279 -0.21 -6.34 -30.25
CA VAL A 279 0.28 -7.72 -30.16
C VAL A 279 0.87 -7.94 -28.78
N VAL A 280 0.31 -8.91 -28.04
CA VAL A 280 0.65 -9.26 -26.65
C VAL A 280 0.45 -10.76 -26.46
N LYS A 281 1.34 -11.47 -25.75
CA LYS A 281 1.24 -12.93 -25.50
C LYS A 281 0.92 -13.77 -26.78
N ASN A 282 1.50 -13.41 -27.93
CA ASN A 282 1.21 -13.96 -29.27
C ASN A 282 -0.24 -13.80 -29.79
N GLN A 283 -1.10 -13.07 -29.08
CA GLN A 283 -2.43 -12.65 -29.53
C GLN A 283 -2.36 -11.30 -30.26
N ARG A 284 -3.34 -11.04 -31.12
CA ARG A 284 -3.54 -9.73 -31.78
C ARG A 284 -4.90 -9.18 -31.42
N LEU A 285 -4.92 -8.04 -30.73
CA LEU A 285 -6.10 -7.43 -30.12
C LEU A 285 -6.34 -6.04 -30.72
N THR A 286 -7.60 -5.64 -30.87
CA THR A 286 -7.94 -4.22 -31.03
C THR A 286 -8.01 -3.58 -29.65
N VAL A 287 -7.34 -2.45 -29.46
CA VAL A 287 -7.30 -1.70 -28.20
C VAL A 287 -7.67 -0.24 -28.43
N THR A 288 -8.26 0.41 -27.44
CA THR A 288 -8.67 1.82 -27.52
C THR A 288 -7.87 2.66 -26.52
N ARG A 289 -7.30 3.78 -26.95
CA ARG A 289 -6.62 4.72 -26.04
C ARG A 289 -7.67 5.44 -25.19
N GLY A 290 -7.56 5.31 -23.87
CA GLY A 290 -8.50 5.89 -22.91
C GLY A 290 -7.80 6.62 -21.76
N LEU A 291 -8.56 7.46 -21.07
CA LEU A 291 -8.13 8.16 -19.86
C LEU A 291 -8.91 7.60 -18.67
N GLN A 292 -8.17 7.22 -17.62
CA GLN A 292 -8.69 6.55 -16.44
C GLN A 292 -8.19 7.22 -15.17
N LYS A 293 -8.68 6.77 -14.01
CA LYS A 293 -8.24 7.24 -12.70
C LYS A 293 -7.56 6.13 -11.92
N ASP A 294 -6.39 6.45 -11.37
CA ASP A 294 -5.62 5.61 -10.46
C ASP A 294 -5.48 6.34 -9.12
N PHE A 295 -6.04 5.77 -8.04
CA PHE A 295 -6.04 6.39 -6.73
C PHE A 295 -4.94 5.85 -5.80
N SER A 296 -4.00 5.03 -6.27
CA SER A 296 -2.84 4.57 -5.48
C SER A 296 -2.03 5.73 -4.89
N LYS A 297 -1.75 6.75 -5.71
CA LYS A 297 -0.92 7.90 -5.31
C LYS A 297 -1.71 9.04 -4.68
N ASP A 298 -2.98 9.19 -5.07
CA ASP A 298 -3.92 10.12 -4.44
C ASP A 298 -5.28 9.44 -4.20
N PRO A 299 -5.45 8.80 -3.02
CA PRO A 299 -6.70 8.16 -2.59
C PRO A 299 -7.95 9.07 -2.56
N ARG A 300 -7.82 10.39 -2.77
CA ARG A 300 -8.94 11.33 -2.70
C ARG A 300 -9.37 11.86 -4.06
N HIS A 301 -8.42 12.20 -4.92
CA HIS A 301 -8.72 12.85 -6.20
C HIS A 301 -8.56 11.91 -7.40
N GLY A 302 -7.66 10.92 -7.27
CA GLY A 302 -7.19 10.05 -8.35
C GLY A 302 -6.24 10.79 -9.29
N ALA A 303 -5.11 10.15 -9.63
CA ALA A 303 -4.26 10.58 -10.73
C ALA A 303 -4.90 10.16 -12.06
N GLN A 304 -4.82 11.02 -13.07
CA GLN A 304 -5.19 10.64 -14.43
C GLN A 304 -4.12 9.74 -15.04
N VAL A 305 -4.53 8.58 -15.57
CA VAL A 305 -3.65 7.62 -16.27
C VAL A 305 -4.20 7.38 -17.66
N THR A 306 -3.36 7.54 -18.68
CA THR A 306 -3.73 7.17 -20.05
C THR A 306 -3.30 5.72 -20.28
N CYS A 307 -4.22 4.88 -20.77
CA CYS A 307 -3.97 3.45 -20.99
C CYS A 307 -4.55 2.95 -22.31
N TRP A 308 -4.09 1.77 -22.74
CA TRP A 308 -4.72 0.99 -23.80
C TRP A 308 -5.78 0.07 -23.20
N PHE A 309 -7.05 0.37 -23.50
CA PHE A 309 -8.20 -0.42 -23.09
C PHE A 309 -8.31 -1.69 -23.93
N VAL A 310 -8.27 -2.85 -23.27
CA VAL A 310 -8.55 -4.16 -23.86
C VAL A 310 -10.01 -4.52 -23.61
N HIS A 311 -10.73 -4.74 -24.69
CA HIS A 311 -12.16 -5.05 -24.70
C HIS A 311 -12.47 -6.49 -24.24
N ASN A 312 -13.76 -6.85 -24.21
CA ASN A 312 -14.23 -8.23 -24.02
C ASN A 312 -13.67 -8.91 -22.74
N ASN A 313 -13.85 -8.26 -21.59
CA ASN A 313 -13.38 -8.73 -20.29
C ASN A 313 -11.87 -9.09 -20.26
N GLY A 314 -11.04 -8.32 -20.97
CA GLY A 314 -9.58 -8.52 -21.03
C GLY A 314 -9.12 -9.68 -21.92
N ALA A 315 -10.00 -10.28 -22.72
CA ALA A 315 -9.71 -11.48 -23.52
C ALA A 315 -8.43 -11.34 -24.37
N GLY A 316 -7.54 -12.33 -24.25
CA GLY A 316 -6.26 -12.38 -24.95
C GLY A 316 -5.14 -11.51 -24.36
N LEU A 317 -5.45 -10.62 -23.40
CA LEU A 317 -4.47 -10.02 -22.49
C LEU A 317 -4.31 -10.88 -21.22
N ILE A 318 -5.45 -11.26 -20.60
CA ILE A 318 -5.46 -12.25 -19.52
C ILE A 318 -5.23 -13.66 -20.07
N ASP A 319 -4.59 -14.52 -19.30
CA ASP A 319 -4.50 -15.95 -19.61
C ASP A 319 -5.88 -16.62 -19.38
N GLY A 320 -6.29 -17.51 -20.28
CA GLY A 320 -7.63 -18.12 -20.24
C GLY A 320 -8.76 -17.14 -20.59
N VAL A 321 -9.88 -17.27 -19.91
CA VAL A 321 -11.04 -16.35 -19.98
C VAL A 321 -11.42 -15.84 -18.58
N HIS A 322 -12.09 -14.70 -18.51
CA HIS A 322 -12.47 -14.05 -17.25
C HIS A 322 -13.21 -14.96 -16.25
N THR A 323 -14.06 -15.88 -16.74
CA THR A 323 -14.79 -16.82 -15.89
C THR A 323 -13.89 -17.85 -15.19
N ASP A 324 -12.68 -18.09 -15.69
CA ASP A 324 -11.69 -18.99 -15.05
C ASP A 324 -11.19 -18.43 -13.71
N TYR A 325 -11.39 -17.13 -13.47
CA TYR A 325 -11.02 -16.43 -12.26
C TYR A 325 -12.18 -16.29 -11.26
N ILE A 326 -13.36 -16.86 -11.55
CA ILE A 326 -14.50 -16.87 -10.62
C ILE A 326 -14.29 -17.97 -9.59
N VAL A 327 -14.35 -17.62 -8.31
CA VAL A 327 -14.21 -18.53 -7.17
C VAL A 327 -15.51 -18.62 -6.37
N PRO A 328 -15.82 -19.75 -5.72
CA PRO A 328 -17.11 -19.95 -5.04
C PRO A 328 -17.25 -19.18 -3.72
N ALA A 329 -16.14 -18.73 -3.13
CA ALA A 329 -16.09 -18.09 -1.83
C ALA A 329 -14.94 -17.07 -1.76
N ILE A 330 -14.97 -16.20 -0.74
CA ILE A 330 -13.95 -15.16 -0.51
C ILE A 330 -12.67 -15.73 0.14
N PHE A 331 -12.79 -16.83 0.88
CA PHE A 331 -11.74 -17.58 1.57
C PHE A 331 -11.86 -19.06 1.20
#